data_AF-A0A0S2I518-F1
#
_entry.id   AF-A0A0S2I518-F1
#
_cell.length_a   1.000
_cell.length_b   1.000
_cell.length_c   1.000
_cell.angle_alpha   90.00
_cell.angle_beta   90.00
_cell.angle_gamma   90.00
#
_symmetry.space_group_name_H-M   'P 1'
#
loop_
_entity.id
_entity.type
_entity.pdbx_description
1 polymer ?
#
loop_
_entity_poly.entity_id
_entity_poly.type
_entity_poly.pdbx_seq_one_letter_code
_entity_poly.pdbx_strand_id
1 'polypeptide(L)'
;MHKVFFLLILFISTTALTQNLSDTAFQSFDGYLIVDSAMNQGNITDPLFLIKGRAAGLTVTKGDGHPMNHESVLIRGMGSRGWDNRPLYVIDGIPGADPYGLFPGHIRSMKIHRNVASTSKYGIYGGNGVIEINTIGNFIKDTFQVSYHSMISFDQPSERLDLLTASEFRREAQRFANILEMPVEEFFDDLGASTDWQDEVFRQVVTHQQNVAVSQSINNTRYRLAFNFRDQPGLLI
;
A
#
# COMPACT_ATOMS: atom_id res chain seq x y z
N MET A 1 5.40 16.24 -10.29
CA MET A 1 6.80 16.02 -9.84
C MET A 1 7.11 14.53 -9.92
N HIS A 2 7.99 14.10 -10.83
CA HIS A 2 8.41 12.71 -10.94
C HIS A 2 9.44 12.40 -9.85
N LYS A 3 9.18 11.43 -8.97
CA LYS A 3 10.14 10.99 -7.97
C LYS A 3 10.77 9.68 -8.42
N VAL A 4 12.02 9.76 -8.84
CA VAL A 4 12.88 8.59 -9.04
C VAL A 4 13.44 8.23 -7.67
N PHE A 5 13.06 7.09 -7.11
CA PHE A 5 13.63 6.57 -5.87
C PHE A 5 14.70 5.53 -6.18
N PHE A 6 15.90 5.78 -5.68
CA PHE A 6 17.06 4.89 -5.83
C PHE A 6 17.34 4.28 -4.45
N LEU A 7 17.13 2.98 -4.29
CA LEU A 7 17.45 2.28 -3.05
C LEU A 7 18.45 1.16 -3.36
N LEU A 8 19.73 1.42 -3.08
CA LEU A 8 20.82 0.45 -3.18
C LEU A 8 20.97 -0.24 -1.83
N ILE A 9 20.55 -1.51 -1.72
CA ILE A 9 20.72 -2.30 -0.49
C ILE A 9 21.80 -3.36 -0.73
N LEU A 10 22.94 -3.22 -0.05
CA LEU A 10 24.07 -4.14 -0.12
C LEU A 10 24.06 -5.04 1.13
N PHE A 11 23.93 -6.36 0.98
CA PHE A 11 24.05 -7.31 2.09
C PHE A 11 25.31 -8.17 1.95
N ILE A 12 26.11 -8.23 3.01
CA ILE A 12 27.19 -9.21 3.19
C ILE A 12 26.80 -10.02 4.44
N SER A 13 26.40 -11.28 4.28
CA SER A 13 26.16 -12.15 5.43
C SER A 13 26.47 -13.61 5.12
N THR A 14 27.39 -14.15 5.92
CA THR A 14 27.70 -15.57 6.10
C THR A 14 26.81 -16.11 7.22
N THR A 15 26.16 -17.28 7.04
CA THR A 15 26.09 -18.44 7.96
C THR A 15 24.94 -19.41 7.61
N ALA A 16 25.29 -20.71 7.72
CA ALA A 16 24.59 -22.00 7.86
C ALA A 16 23.11 -22.23 7.49
N LEU A 17 22.92 -23.41 6.88
CA LEU A 17 21.70 -24.11 6.47
C LEU A 17 20.58 -24.13 7.54
N THR A 18 19.34 -23.92 7.11
CA THR A 18 18.15 -24.39 7.84
C THR A 18 17.00 -24.73 6.89
N GLN A 19 16.24 -25.73 7.31
CA GLN A 19 15.40 -26.65 6.55
C GLN A 19 14.12 -26.03 5.96
N ASN A 20 13.57 -26.76 4.97
CA ASN A 20 12.26 -26.57 4.34
C ASN A 20 11.15 -26.25 5.35
N LEU A 21 10.39 -25.18 5.09
CA LEU A 21 9.17 -24.82 5.80
C LEU A 21 8.05 -24.60 4.78
N SER A 22 7.43 -25.70 4.36
CA SER A 22 6.13 -25.68 3.70
C SER A 22 5.06 -25.78 4.79
N ASP A 23 4.69 -24.68 5.43
CA ASP A 23 3.35 -24.53 6.02
C ASP A 23 3.06 -23.10 6.51
N THR A 24 1.83 -22.70 6.20
CA THR A 24 1.10 -21.46 6.47
C THR A 24 1.21 -20.92 7.89
N ALA A 25 1.41 -19.59 8.01
CA ALA A 25 1.19 -18.75 9.20
C ALA A 25 1.43 -19.41 10.57
N PHE A 26 2.69 -19.49 11.00
CA PHE A 26 3.02 -19.91 12.37
C PHE A 26 2.68 -18.79 13.36
N GLN A 27 1.64 -18.99 14.18
CA GLN A 27 1.42 -18.19 15.39
C GLN A 27 2.41 -18.62 16.46
N SER A 28 3.45 -17.83 16.69
CA SER A 28 4.22 -17.93 17.93
C SER A 28 3.62 -16.97 18.96
N PHE A 29 3.76 -17.28 20.25
CA PHE A 29 3.22 -16.49 21.36
C PHE A 29 3.69 -15.01 21.40
N ASP A 30 4.61 -14.60 20.52
CA ASP A 30 5.29 -13.31 20.55
C ASP A 30 5.00 -12.41 19.32
N GLY A 31 4.19 -12.87 18.35
CA GLY A 31 3.86 -12.08 17.16
C GLY A 31 3.27 -12.87 15.99
N TYR A 32 3.11 -12.21 14.84
CA TYR A 32 2.68 -12.85 13.60
C TYR A 32 3.82 -12.83 12.59
N LEU A 33 4.20 -14.00 12.05
CA LEU A 33 5.08 -14.10 10.89
C LEU A 33 4.23 -14.36 9.64
N ILE A 34 4.25 -13.42 8.71
CA ILE A 34 3.53 -13.50 7.44
C ILE A 34 4.59 -13.66 6.36
N VAL A 35 4.66 -14.84 5.77
CA VAL A 35 5.52 -15.16 4.62
C VAL A 35 4.81 -14.84 3.31
N ASP A 36 5.56 -14.74 2.22
CA ASP A 36 5.06 -14.46 0.86
C ASP A 36 3.75 -15.18 0.48
N SER A 37 3.64 -16.47 0.79
CA SER A 37 2.48 -17.32 0.48
C SER A 37 1.24 -16.97 1.31
N ALA A 38 1.42 -16.32 2.47
CA ALA A 38 0.35 -15.89 3.35
C ALA A 38 0.00 -14.40 3.18
N MET A 39 0.75 -13.66 2.35
CA MET A 39 0.47 -12.25 2.05
C MET A 39 -0.73 -12.11 1.12
N ASN A 40 -1.36 -10.93 1.16
CA ASN A 40 -2.35 -10.55 0.17
C ASN A 40 -1.71 -10.54 -1.22
N GLN A 41 -2.43 -11.11 -2.18
CA GLN A 41 -2.04 -11.19 -3.58
C GLN A 41 -2.89 -10.21 -4.40
N GLY A 42 -2.38 -9.78 -5.55
CA GLY A 42 -3.07 -8.87 -6.47
C GLY A 42 -2.23 -7.65 -6.83
N ASN A 43 -2.89 -6.64 -7.40
CA ASN A 43 -2.27 -5.35 -7.68
C ASN A 43 -2.06 -4.57 -6.38
N ILE A 44 -0.99 -4.90 -5.66
CA ILE A 44 -0.60 -4.23 -4.43
C ILE A 44 0.66 -3.41 -4.71
N THR A 45 0.49 -2.09 -4.66
CA THR A 45 1.54 -1.09 -4.84
C THR A 45 2.27 -0.77 -3.55
N ASP A 46 1.58 -0.89 -2.43
CA ASP A 46 2.06 -0.48 -1.12
C ASP A 46 2.36 -1.70 -0.24
N PRO A 47 3.59 -1.84 0.26
CA PRO A 47 4.02 -3.01 1.05
C PRO A 47 3.12 -3.39 2.21
N LEU A 48 2.56 -2.41 2.91
CA LEU A 48 1.80 -2.67 4.13
C LEU A 48 0.41 -3.27 3.84
N PHE A 49 -0.09 -3.16 2.60
CA PHE A 49 -1.29 -3.90 2.19
C PHE A 49 -1.07 -5.40 2.06
N LEU A 50 0.17 -5.88 1.89
CA LEU A 50 0.47 -7.32 1.88
C LEU A 50 0.01 -8.01 3.16
N ILE A 51 -0.01 -7.29 4.28
CA ILE A 51 -0.38 -7.81 5.61
C ILE A 51 -1.75 -7.33 6.10
N LYS A 52 -2.49 -6.55 5.30
CA LYS A 52 -3.82 -6.05 5.70
C LYS A 52 -4.75 -7.22 6.02
N GLY A 53 -5.29 -7.22 7.24
CA GLY A 53 -6.20 -8.27 7.73
C GLY A 53 -5.53 -9.61 8.04
N ARG A 54 -4.19 -9.73 7.96
CA ARG A 54 -3.46 -10.98 8.20
C ARG A 54 -3.04 -11.20 9.66
N ALA A 55 -3.19 -10.19 10.51
CA ALA A 55 -2.85 -10.26 11.93
C ALA A 55 -3.95 -9.63 12.80
N ALA A 56 -4.31 -10.28 13.91
CA ALA A 56 -5.31 -9.71 14.81
C ALA A 56 -4.78 -8.47 15.51
N GLY A 57 -5.60 -7.41 15.54
CA GLY A 57 -5.23 -6.11 16.10
C GLY A 57 -4.31 -5.28 15.21
N LEU A 58 -3.99 -5.72 13.99
CA LEU A 58 -3.39 -4.90 12.96
C LEU A 58 -4.50 -4.21 12.15
N THR A 59 -4.43 -2.89 12.06
CA THR A 59 -5.31 -2.10 11.20
C THR A 59 -4.47 -1.38 10.17
N VAL A 60 -4.78 -1.58 8.89
CA VAL A 60 -4.15 -0.91 7.74
C VAL A 60 -5.25 -0.21 6.96
N THR A 61 -5.24 1.12 6.96
CA THR A 61 -6.23 1.95 6.27
C THR A 61 -5.57 2.82 5.23
N LYS A 62 -6.12 2.82 4.00
CA LYS A 62 -5.74 3.80 2.98
C LYS A 62 -6.35 5.15 3.37
N GLY A 63 -5.58 6.23 3.24
CA GLY A 63 -6.10 7.58 3.50
C GLY A 63 -7.18 7.97 2.50
N ASP A 64 -6.82 8.02 1.22
CA ASP A 64 -7.71 8.38 0.12
C ASP A 64 -7.27 7.68 -1.19
N GLY A 65 -7.91 8.04 -2.30
CA GLY A 65 -7.59 7.53 -3.63
C GLY A 65 -6.32 8.12 -4.26
N HIS A 66 -5.54 8.93 -3.54
CA HIS A 66 -4.37 9.57 -4.11
C HIS A 66 -3.21 8.56 -4.24
N PRO A 67 -2.55 8.45 -5.41
CA PRO A 67 -1.49 7.46 -5.65
C PRO A 67 -0.26 7.57 -4.74
N MET A 68 -0.06 8.73 -4.10
CA MET A 68 1.09 9.01 -3.25
C MET A 68 0.78 9.02 -1.75
N ASN A 69 -0.47 8.77 -1.38
CA ASN A 69 -0.84 8.74 0.02
C ASN A 69 -0.62 7.33 0.56
N HIS A 70 0.17 7.28 1.63
CA HIS A 70 0.55 6.06 2.30
C HIS A 70 -0.54 5.58 3.26
N GLU A 71 -0.56 4.28 3.56
CA GLU A 71 -1.50 3.73 4.53
C GLU A 71 -1.17 4.15 5.95
N SER A 72 -2.20 4.44 6.74
CA SER A 72 -2.08 4.47 8.19
C SER A 72 -2.09 3.05 8.73
N VAL A 73 -1.06 2.70 9.51
CA VAL A 73 -0.94 1.41 10.17
C VAL A 73 -0.95 1.58 11.68
N LEU A 74 -1.79 0.79 12.34
CA LEU A 74 -1.92 0.76 13.79
C LEU A 74 -1.85 -0.68 14.28
N ILE A 75 -1.17 -0.88 15.41
CA ILE A 75 -1.13 -2.15 16.12
C ILE A 75 -1.83 -1.92 17.47
N ARG A 76 -2.93 -2.64 17.70
CA ARG A 76 -3.78 -2.57 18.91
C ARG A 76 -4.56 -1.26 19.06
N GLY A 77 -4.86 -0.58 17.95
CA GLY A 77 -5.63 0.65 17.93
C GLY A 77 -4.82 1.89 18.34
N MET A 78 -5.51 2.98 18.69
CA MET A 78 -4.86 4.23 19.10
C MET A 78 -4.40 4.14 20.55
N GLY A 79 -3.08 4.25 20.79
CA GLY A 79 -2.48 4.19 22.13
C GLY A 79 -2.26 5.55 22.78
N SER A 80 -2.21 6.63 21.99
CA SER A 80 -1.88 7.98 22.46
C SER A 80 -2.80 9.05 21.87
N ARG A 81 -3.19 10.02 22.72
CA ARG A 81 -4.03 11.16 22.33
C ARG A 81 -3.12 12.28 21.79
N GLY A 82 -3.02 12.38 20.47
CA GLY A 82 -2.35 13.50 19.78
C GLY A 82 -0.89 13.28 19.35
N TRP A 83 -0.36 12.06 19.47
CA TRP A 83 0.99 11.71 19.03
C TRP A 83 0.98 10.66 17.91
N ASP A 84 2.10 10.52 17.22
CA ASP A 84 2.29 9.50 16.19
C ASP A 84 2.11 8.09 16.77
N ASN A 85 1.04 7.41 16.35
CA ASN A 85 0.70 6.06 16.78
C ASN A 85 1.19 4.99 15.79
N ARG A 86 2.01 5.36 14.79
CA ARG A 86 2.57 4.41 13.83
C ARG A 86 3.53 3.44 14.53
N PRO A 87 3.60 2.18 14.08
CA PRO A 87 4.60 1.24 14.56
C PRO A 87 5.99 1.64 14.06
N LEU A 88 7.03 1.13 14.71
CA LEU A 88 8.38 1.19 14.15
C LEU A 88 8.49 0.19 12.98
N TYR A 89 8.95 0.68 11.84
CA TYR A 89 9.34 -0.18 10.73
C TYR A 89 10.83 -0.53 10.83
N VAL A 90 11.13 -1.80 10.62
CA VAL A 90 12.50 -2.33 10.61
C VAL A 90 12.69 -3.08 9.31
N ILE A 91 13.58 -2.64 8.45
CA ILE A 91 13.84 -3.30 7.16
C ILE A 91 15.18 -4.02 7.29
N ASP A 92 15.14 -5.35 7.20
CA ASP A 92 16.32 -6.23 7.29
C ASP A 92 17.23 -5.90 8.50
N GLY A 93 16.61 -5.60 9.65
CA GLY A 93 17.29 -5.26 10.91
C GLY A 93 17.62 -3.79 11.11
N ILE A 94 17.41 -2.92 10.12
CA ILE A 94 17.64 -1.47 10.22
C ILE A 94 16.34 -0.78 10.65
N PRO A 95 16.28 -0.17 11.85
CA PRO A 95 15.09 0.52 12.34
C PRO A 95 14.92 1.90 11.69
N GLY A 96 13.66 2.33 11.54
CA GLY A 96 13.31 3.67 11.05
C GLY A 96 13.39 3.84 9.54
N ALA A 97 13.59 2.75 8.80
CA ALA A 97 13.57 2.78 7.35
C ALA A 97 12.12 2.92 6.82
N ASP A 98 11.97 3.65 5.71
CA ASP A 98 10.69 3.87 5.08
C ASP A 98 10.22 2.62 4.32
N PRO A 99 9.12 1.95 4.75
CA PRO A 99 8.62 0.77 4.06
C PRO A 99 8.06 1.09 2.67
N TYR A 100 7.58 2.30 2.40
CA TYR A 100 6.89 2.61 1.14
C TYR A 100 7.84 2.74 -0.07
N GLY A 101 9.14 2.85 0.18
CA GLY A 101 10.18 2.76 -0.85
C GLY A 101 10.46 1.33 -1.33
N LEU A 102 9.92 0.32 -0.67
CA LEU A 102 10.10 -1.07 -1.08
C LEU A 102 9.06 -1.49 -2.12
N PHE A 103 9.50 -2.20 -3.15
CA PHE A 103 8.58 -2.90 -4.03
C PHE A 103 8.01 -4.14 -3.30
N PRO A 104 6.67 -4.30 -3.21
CA PRO A 104 6.03 -5.44 -2.55
C PRO A 104 6.57 -6.81 -2.97
N GLY A 105 6.87 -7.00 -4.27
CA GLY A 105 7.42 -8.25 -4.79
C GLY A 105 8.86 -8.55 -4.36
N HIS A 106 9.53 -7.67 -3.61
CA HIS A 106 10.85 -7.94 -3.00
C HIS A 106 10.75 -8.32 -1.54
N ILE A 107 9.55 -8.40 -0.98
CA ILE A 107 9.33 -8.73 0.42
C ILE A 107 9.09 -10.22 0.53
N ARG A 108 9.92 -10.88 1.35
CA ARG A 108 9.83 -12.32 1.61
C ARG A 108 8.95 -12.61 2.82
N SER A 109 9.06 -11.77 3.84
CA SER A 109 8.25 -11.94 5.05
C SER A 109 8.10 -10.61 5.79
N MET A 110 6.98 -10.45 6.46
CA MET A 110 6.77 -9.40 7.45
C MET A 110 6.46 -10.05 8.80
N LYS A 111 7.14 -9.59 9.85
CA LYS A 111 6.90 -10.03 11.21
C LYS A 111 6.37 -8.87 12.04
N ILE A 112 5.24 -9.12 12.71
CA ILE A 112 4.53 -8.11 13.49
C ILE A 112 4.73 -8.44 14.97
N HIS A 113 5.34 -7.50 15.69
CA HIS A 113 5.63 -7.54 17.11
C HIS A 113 4.58 -6.70 17.84
N ARG A 114 3.80 -7.35 18.70
CA ARG A 114 2.62 -6.74 19.35
C ARG A 114 2.74 -6.60 20.87
N ASN A 115 3.74 -7.21 21.48
CA ASN A 115 3.90 -7.32 22.93
C ASN A 115 5.23 -6.72 23.40
N VAL A 116 5.27 -6.27 24.64
CA VAL A 116 6.47 -5.64 25.25
C VAL A 116 7.69 -6.57 25.19
N ALA A 117 7.52 -7.88 25.38
CA ALA A 117 8.61 -8.85 25.24
C ALA A 117 9.22 -8.82 23.83
N SER A 118 8.38 -8.96 22.80
CA SER A 118 8.76 -8.92 21.38
C SER A 118 9.35 -7.58 20.90
N THR A 119 9.04 -6.47 21.57
CA THR A 119 9.46 -5.12 21.16
C THR A 119 10.56 -4.53 22.04
N SER A 120 10.90 -5.18 23.16
CA SER A 120 11.90 -4.71 24.14
C SER A 120 13.26 -4.35 23.53
N LYS A 121 13.72 -5.12 22.53
CA LYS A 121 14.96 -4.85 21.77
C LYS A 121 14.95 -3.53 20.98
N TYR A 122 13.77 -2.94 20.75
CA TYR A 122 13.58 -1.69 20.03
C TYR A 122 13.34 -0.49 20.96
N GLY A 123 13.38 -0.71 22.28
CA GLY A 123 13.23 0.34 23.29
C GLY A 123 11.91 1.11 23.16
N ILE A 124 11.97 2.42 23.39
CA ILE A 124 10.78 3.30 23.38
C ILE A 124 10.06 3.34 22.03
N TYR A 125 10.78 3.13 20.93
CA TYR A 125 10.22 3.16 19.58
C TYR A 125 9.33 1.93 19.29
N GLY A 126 9.50 0.85 20.05
CA GLY A 126 8.67 -0.35 19.96
C GLY A 126 7.36 -0.27 20.75
N GLY A 127 7.06 0.86 21.40
CA GLY A 127 5.87 1.03 22.24
C GLY A 127 4.54 0.87 21.49
N ASN A 128 4.49 1.32 20.23
CA ASN A 128 3.33 1.19 19.34
C ASN A 128 3.34 -0.13 18.53
N GLY A 129 4.24 -1.05 18.85
CA GLY A 129 4.50 -2.26 18.05
C GLY A 129 5.59 -2.06 17.00
N VAL A 130 6.08 -3.17 16.44
CA VAL A 130 7.15 -3.17 15.43
C VAL A 130 6.77 -4.07 14.26
N ILE A 131 7.04 -3.62 13.05
CA ILE A 131 6.90 -4.42 11.83
C ILE A 131 8.30 -4.61 11.25
N GLU A 132 8.83 -5.82 11.38
CA GLU A 132 10.07 -6.24 10.71
C GLU A 132 9.74 -6.72 9.30
N ILE A 133 10.37 -6.12 8.30
CA ILE A 133 10.24 -6.46 6.89
C ILE A 133 11.55 -7.11 6.47
N ASN A 134 11.49 -8.37 6.03
CA ASN A 134 12.64 -9.06 5.49
C ASN A 134 12.51 -9.14 3.97
N THR A 135 13.53 -8.67 3.26
CA THR A 135 13.57 -8.73 1.80
C THR A 135 13.98 -10.12 1.30
N ILE A 136 13.74 -10.42 0.03
CA ILE A 136 14.12 -11.67 -0.61
C ILE A 136 15.64 -11.89 -0.47
N GLY A 137 15.99 -13.00 0.18
CA GLY A 137 17.38 -13.39 0.45
C GLY A 137 17.64 -14.89 0.28
N ASN A 138 16.71 -15.62 -0.34
CA ASN A 138 16.92 -17.00 -0.77
C ASN A 138 17.60 -17.00 -2.14
N PHE A 139 18.90 -17.26 -2.14
CA PHE A 139 19.69 -17.35 -3.37
C PHE A 139 19.90 -18.82 -3.68
N ILE A 140 19.68 -19.22 -4.93
CA ILE A 140 20.16 -20.53 -5.38
C ILE A 140 21.68 -20.46 -5.42
N LYS A 141 22.33 -21.42 -4.75
CA LYS A 141 23.78 -21.49 -4.64
C LYS A 141 24.42 -21.57 -6.03
N ASP A 142 25.50 -20.81 -6.23
CA ASP A 142 26.31 -20.80 -7.45
C ASP A 142 25.50 -20.53 -8.72
N THR A 143 24.37 -19.82 -8.58
CA THR A 143 23.44 -19.53 -9.69
C THR A 143 23.25 -18.04 -9.83
N PHE A 144 23.36 -17.57 -11.06
CA PHE A 144 22.95 -16.23 -11.46
C PHE A 144 21.47 -16.26 -11.84
N GLN A 145 20.67 -15.37 -11.26
CA GLN A 145 19.24 -15.30 -11.52
C GLN A 145 18.86 -13.89 -11.95
N VAL A 146 17.97 -13.79 -12.92
CA VAL A 146 17.35 -12.52 -13.32
C VAL A 146 15.85 -12.71 -13.22
N SER A 147 15.19 -11.84 -12.46
CA SER A 147 13.75 -11.77 -12.38
C SER A 147 13.28 -10.46 -13.00
N TYR A 148 12.32 -10.56 -13.92
CA TYR A 148 11.65 -9.41 -14.51
C TYR A 148 10.15 -9.54 -14.29
N HIS A 149 9.54 -8.50 -13.74
CA HIS A 149 8.10 -8.40 -13.53
C HIS A 149 7.60 -7.11 -14.15
N SER A 150 6.64 -7.25 -15.06
CA SER A 150 5.93 -6.14 -15.69
C SER A 150 4.46 -6.24 -15.33
N MET A 151 3.85 -5.12 -14.96
CA MET A 151 2.42 -5.03 -14.65
C MET A 151 1.83 -3.80 -15.30
N ILE A 152 0.65 -3.97 -15.88
CA ILE A 152 -0.20 -2.89 -16.40
C ILE A 152 -1.52 -3.00 -15.66
N SER A 153 -2.05 -1.88 -15.18
CA SER A 153 -3.29 -1.84 -14.42
C SER A 153 -4.19 -0.71 -14.89
N PHE A 154 -5.50 -0.93 -14.84
CA PHE A 154 -6.53 0.02 -15.23
C PHE A 154 -7.36 0.35 -14.00
N ASP A 155 -7.33 1.59 -13.56
CA ASP A 155 -8.06 2.06 -12.38
C ASP A 155 -9.24 2.93 -12.80
N GLN A 156 -10.38 2.76 -12.11
CA GLN A 156 -11.60 3.54 -12.27
C GLN A 156 -12.21 3.84 -10.90
N PRO A 157 -13.02 4.90 -10.76
CA PRO A 157 -13.72 5.19 -9.51
C PRO A 157 -14.53 3.98 -9.03
N SER A 158 -14.38 3.60 -7.76
CA SER A 158 -15.10 2.46 -7.18
C SER A 158 -16.59 2.70 -7.05
N GLU A 159 -16.96 3.96 -6.83
CA GLU A 159 -18.35 4.42 -6.67
C GLU A 159 -18.45 5.84 -7.22
N ARG A 160 -19.56 6.13 -7.89
CA ARG A 160 -19.97 7.48 -8.29
C ARG A 160 -21.21 7.86 -7.48
N LEU A 161 -21.35 9.13 -7.15
CA LEU A 161 -22.57 9.64 -6.52
C LEU A 161 -23.74 9.51 -7.49
N ASP A 162 -24.87 9.04 -6.99
CA ASP A 162 -26.12 9.04 -7.73
C ASP A 162 -26.68 10.47 -7.73
N LEU A 163 -26.37 11.22 -8.78
CA LEU A 163 -26.78 12.61 -8.95
C LEU A 163 -27.95 12.69 -9.92
N LEU A 164 -28.85 13.64 -9.68
CA LEU A 164 -29.91 13.96 -10.63
C LEU A 164 -29.32 14.36 -11.97
N THR A 165 -29.87 13.82 -13.05
CA THR A 165 -29.61 14.33 -14.40
C THR A 165 -30.11 15.77 -14.53
N ALA A 166 -29.60 16.54 -15.50
CA ALA A 166 -30.03 17.91 -15.71
C ALA A 166 -31.56 18.03 -15.90
N SER A 167 -32.19 17.06 -16.59
CA SER A 167 -33.65 17.00 -16.73
C SER A 167 -34.39 16.77 -15.41
N GLU A 168 -33.86 15.91 -14.54
CA GLU A 168 -34.47 15.62 -13.25
C GLU A 168 -34.28 16.79 -12.29
N PHE A 169 -33.11 17.42 -12.32
CA PHE A 169 -32.85 18.64 -11.55
C PHE A 169 -33.81 19.77 -11.93
N ARG A 170 -34.00 20.04 -13.24
CA ARG A 170 -34.98 21.03 -13.73
C ARG A 170 -36.41 20.71 -13.27
N ARG A 171 -36.80 19.43 -13.31
CA ARG A 171 -38.12 18.99 -12.85
C ARG A 171 -38.31 19.26 -11.35
N GLU A 172 -37.30 18.98 -10.53
CA GLU A 172 -37.35 19.30 -9.11
C GLU A 172 -37.34 20.81 -8.85
N ALA A 173 -36.56 21.59 -9.61
CA ALA A 173 -36.57 23.06 -9.53
C ALA A 173 -37.97 23.63 -9.83
N GLN A 174 -38.64 23.15 -10.87
CA GLN A 174 -40.03 23.52 -11.17
C GLN A 174 -40.98 23.15 -10.02
N ARG A 175 -40.81 21.95 -9.44
CA ARG A 175 -41.62 21.49 -8.32
C ARG A 175 -41.46 22.42 -7.11
N PHE A 176 -40.24 22.86 -6.80
CA PHE A 176 -39.97 23.79 -5.71
C PHE A 176 -40.51 25.20 -5.99
N ALA A 177 -40.34 25.71 -7.21
CA ALA A 177 -40.90 27.01 -7.61
C ALA A 177 -42.43 27.03 -7.44
N ASN A 178 -43.11 25.95 -7.83
CA ASN A 178 -44.56 25.81 -7.63
C ASN A 178 -44.98 25.81 -6.16
N ILE A 179 -44.19 25.19 -5.26
CA ILE A 179 -44.46 25.18 -3.81
C ILE A 179 -44.30 26.58 -3.21
N LEU A 180 -43.35 27.36 -3.73
CA LEU A 180 -43.07 28.72 -3.29
C LEU A 180 -43.93 29.78 -3.99
N GLU A 181 -44.85 29.38 -4.86
CA GLU A 181 -45.72 30.27 -5.65
C GLU A 181 -44.95 31.33 -6.46
N MET A 182 -43.77 30.96 -6.98
CA MET A 182 -42.91 31.84 -7.78
C MET A 182 -42.64 31.27 -9.18
N PRO A 183 -42.40 32.12 -10.19
CA PRO A 183 -41.90 31.67 -11.50
C PRO A 183 -40.57 30.92 -11.34
N VAL A 184 -40.36 29.84 -12.11
CA VAL A 184 -39.13 29.04 -12.00
C VAL A 184 -37.90 29.86 -12.38
N GLU A 185 -38.05 30.82 -13.28
CA GLU A 185 -37.00 31.72 -13.75
C GLU A 185 -36.53 32.69 -12.67
N GLU A 186 -37.36 33.00 -11.67
CA GLU A 186 -36.96 33.78 -10.49
C GLU A 186 -36.24 32.92 -9.45
N PHE A 187 -36.50 31.61 -9.45
CA PHE A 187 -35.90 30.64 -8.54
C PHE A 187 -34.57 30.06 -9.05
N PHE A 188 -34.48 29.78 -10.34
CA PHE A 188 -33.40 29.04 -10.98
C PHE A 188 -33.24 29.46 -12.45
N ASP A 189 -32.10 30.07 -12.77
CA ASP A 189 -31.66 30.30 -14.15
C ASP A 189 -30.85 29.08 -14.64
N ASP A 190 -31.45 28.29 -15.54
CA ASP A 190 -30.90 27.01 -16.00
C ASP A 190 -29.66 27.16 -16.88
N LEU A 191 -29.55 28.25 -17.64
CA LEU A 191 -28.50 28.48 -18.65
C LEU A 191 -28.28 27.34 -19.68
N GLY A 192 -29.13 26.29 -19.69
CA GLY A 192 -29.14 25.19 -20.66
C GLY A 192 -28.06 24.12 -20.51
N ALA A 193 -27.23 24.14 -19.46
CA ALA A 193 -26.11 23.18 -19.33
C ALA A 193 -26.59 21.76 -18.95
N SER A 194 -25.82 20.74 -19.33
CA SER A 194 -26.07 19.33 -18.98
C SER A 194 -24.77 18.54 -18.87
N THR A 195 -23.83 19.06 -18.08
CA THR A 195 -22.50 18.46 -17.89
C THR A 195 -22.53 17.45 -16.75
N ASP A 196 -22.00 16.25 -16.98
CA ASP A 196 -21.66 15.32 -15.90
C ASP A 196 -20.29 15.72 -15.32
N TRP A 197 -20.32 16.40 -14.18
CA TRP A 197 -19.10 16.83 -13.50
C TRP A 197 -18.28 15.67 -12.93
N GLN A 198 -18.88 14.51 -12.65
CA GLN A 198 -18.10 13.36 -12.19
C GLN A 198 -17.28 12.79 -13.34
N ASP A 199 -17.85 12.70 -14.54
CA ASP A 199 -17.11 12.25 -15.72
C ASP A 199 -16.03 13.24 -16.16
N GLU A 200 -16.21 14.53 -15.88
CA GLU A 200 -15.21 15.53 -16.27
C GLU A 200 -14.06 15.69 -15.28
N VAL A 201 -14.27 15.31 -14.02
CA VAL A 201 -13.25 15.36 -12.98
C VAL A 201 -12.51 14.03 -12.84
N PHE A 202 -13.17 12.91 -13.15
CA PHE A 202 -12.55 11.59 -13.13
C PHE A 202 -12.07 11.14 -14.51
N ARG A 203 -10.90 10.49 -14.54
CA ARG A 203 -10.40 9.81 -15.74
C ARG A 203 -10.12 8.34 -15.45
N GLN A 204 -10.13 7.54 -16.51
CA GLN A 204 -9.51 6.21 -16.45
C GLN A 204 -8.00 6.37 -16.30
N VAL A 205 -7.40 5.65 -15.36
CA VAL A 205 -5.96 5.67 -15.12
C VAL A 205 -5.34 4.38 -15.63
N VAL A 206 -4.24 4.52 -16.37
CA VAL A 206 -3.38 3.40 -16.75
C VAL A 206 -2.09 3.51 -15.96
N THR A 207 -1.79 2.47 -15.19
CA THR A 207 -0.59 2.36 -14.37
C THR A 207 0.39 1.40 -15.03
N HIS A 208 1.64 1.82 -15.17
CA HIS A 208 2.73 0.99 -15.68
C HIS A 208 3.75 0.74 -14.59
N GLN A 209 4.09 -0.52 -14.35
CA GLN A 209 5.09 -0.88 -13.36
C GLN A 209 6.07 -1.92 -13.92
N GLN A 210 7.35 -1.62 -13.75
CA GLN A 210 8.46 -2.45 -14.19
C GLN A 210 9.38 -2.74 -13.03
N ASN A 211 9.76 -4.01 -12.89
CA ASN A 211 10.70 -4.44 -11.88
C ASN A 211 11.71 -5.41 -12.46
N VAL A 212 12.98 -5.10 -12.26
CA VAL A 212 14.10 -5.96 -12.63
C VAL A 212 14.88 -6.25 -11.36
N ALA A 213 15.22 -7.50 -11.11
CA ALA A 213 16.17 -7.85 -10.05
C ALA A 213 17.16 -8.90 -10.53
N VAL A 214 18.39 -8.77 -10.04
CA VAL A 214 19.52 -9.63 -10.33
C VAL A 214 20.00 -10.27 -9.03
N SER A 215 19.88 -11.59 -9.03
CA SER A 215 20.32 -12.63 -8.11
C SER A 215 21.74 -13.15 -8.26
N GLN A 216 22.64 -13.15 -7.29
CA GLN A 216 23.73 -14.15 -7.32
C GLN A 216 24.20 -14.62 -5.94
N SER A 217 24.63 -15.87 -5.88
CA SER A 217 25.36 -16.46 -4.76
C SER A 217 26.64 -17.11 -5.29
N ILE A 218 27.81 -16.70 -4.77
CA ILE A 218 29.12 -17.33 -5.06
C ILE A 218 29.83 -17.53 -3.72
N ASN A 219 30.33 -18.73 -3.46
CA ASN A 219 31.22 -19.01 -2.32
C ASN A 219 30.71 -18.42 -0.99
N ASN A 220 29.44 -18.68 -0.66
CA ASN A 220 28.74 -18.12 0.52
C ASN A 220 28.51 -16.59 0.53
N THR A 221 28.97 -15.86 -0.47
CA THR A 221 28.64 -14.45 -0.67
C THR A 221 27.38 -14.34 -1.52
N ARG A 222 26.45 -13.50 -1.09
CA ARG A 222 25.16 -13.33 -1.75
C ARG A 222 24.94 -11.86 -2.04
N TYR A 223 24.59 -11.53 -3.28
CA TYR A 223 24.29 -10.16 -3.66
C TYR A 223 23.02 -10.11 -4.50
N ARG A 224 22.17 -9.12 -4.20
CA ARG A 224 20.95 -8.83 -4.94
C ARG A 224 20.92 -7.36 -5.29
N LEU A 225 20.66 -7.06 -6.55
CA LEU A 225 20.39 -5.71 -7.03
C LEU A 225 18.99 -5.69 -7.60
N ALA A 226 18.22 -4.65 -7.32
CA ALA A 226 16.88 -4.54 -7.85
C ALA A 226 16.49 -3.11 -8.16
N PHE A 227 15.75 -2.95 -9.25
CA PHE A 227 15.27 -1.69 -9.76
C PHE A 227 13.76 -1.78 -9.97
N ASN A 228 13.03 -0.80 -9.49
CA ASN A 228 11.59 -0.67 -9.66
C ASN A 228 11.29 0.69 -10.27
N PHE A 229 10.45 0.71 -11.30
CA PHE A 229 9.89 1.91 -11.89
C PHE A 229 8.37 1.77 -11.91
N ARG A 230 7.67 2.80 -11.44
CA ARG A 230 6.21 2.85 -11.42
C ARG A 230 5.76 4.24 -11.85
N ASP A 231 4.88 4.27 -12.84
CA ASP A 231 4.17 5.47 -13.26
C ASP A 231 2.66 5.26 -13.02
N GLN A 232 2.11 6.06 -12.10
CA GLN A 232 0.72 5.95 -11.64
C GLN A 232 0.11 7.36 -11.52
N PRO A 233 -0.63 7.80 -12.55
CA PRO A 233 -1.41 9.03 -12.49
C PRO A 233 -2.54 8.96 -11.43
N GLY A 234 -2.99 10.12 -10.96
CA GLY A 234 -4.20 10.22 -10.15
C GLY A 234 -5.47 10.02 -10.98
N LEU A 235 -6.52 9.48 -10.34
CA LEU A 235 -7.86 9.35 -10.93
C LEU A 235 -8.55 10.70 -11.18
N LEU A 236 -8.19 11.72 -10.40
CA LEU A 236 -8.60 13.09 -10.60
C LEU A 236 -7.66 13.78 -11.59
N ILE A 237 -8.21 14.62 -12.47
CA ILE A 237 -7.44 15.46 -13.41
C ILE A 237 -6.76 16.66 -12.74
#